data_AF-A0A523SYZ2-F1
#
_entry.id   AF-A0A523SYZ2-F1
#
_cell.length_a   1.000
_cell.length_b   1.000
_cell.length_c   1.000
_cell.angle_alpha   90.00
_cell.angle_beta   90.00
_cell.angle_gamma   90.00
#
_symmetry.space_group_name_H-M   'P 1'
#
loop_
_entity.id
_entity.type
_entity.pdbx_description
1 polymer ?
#
loop_
_entity_poly.entity_id
_entity_poly.type
_entity_poly.pdbx_seq_one_letter_code
_entity_poly.pdbx_strand_id
1 'polypeptide(L)' 'MGEKELKKALMQENQEFKAVVELHQKYDDELEKLESITYLSESEKLKIRELKKKKLALKDKMYVMMTEYRKSSK' A
#
# COMPACT_ATOMS: atom_id res chain seq x y z
N MET A 1 3.56 -13.88 17.28
CA MET A 1 4.24 -12.77 16.58
C MET A 1 3.19 -11.94 15.90
N GLY A 2 2.94 -10.75 16.43
CA GLY A 2 1.91 -9.86 15.88
C GLY A 2 2.33 -9.33 14.51
N GLU A 3 1.37 -9.05 13.63
CA GLU A 3 1.62 -8.46 12.30
C GLU A 3 2.53 -7.21 12.36
N LYS A 4 2.49 -6.46 13.46
CA LYS A 4 3.38 -5.32 13.73
C LYS A 4 4.85 -5.70 13.85
N GLU A 5 5.17 -6.85 14.45
CA GLU A 5 6.56 -7.32 14.59
C GLU A 5 7.11 -7.79 13.24
N LEU A 6 6.30 -8.55 12.50
CA LEU A 6 6.66 -8.99 11.14
C LEU A 6 6.89 -7.80 10.23
N LYS A 7 6.02 -6.79 10.32
CA LYS A 7 6.16 -5.54 9.58
C LYS A 7 7.45 -4.78 9.94
N LYS A 8 7.83 -4.76 11.22
CA LYS A 8 9.10 -4.16 11.68
C LYS A 8 10.32 -4.90 11.14
N ALA A 9 10.30 -6.23 11.20
CA ALA A 9 11.37 -7.08 10.69
C ALA A 9 11.52 -6.91 9.16
N LEU A 10 10.41 -6.95 8.42
CA LEU A 10 10.37 -6.64 6.98
C LEU A 10 10.84 -5.23 6.64
N MET A 11 10.52 -4.22 7.46
CA MET A 11 11.01 -2.86 7.24
C MET A 11 12.52 -2.71 7.49
N GLN A 12 13.12 -3.56 8.33
CA GLN A 12 14.57 -3.58 8.55
C GLN A 12 15.30 -4.38 7.48
N GLU A 13 14.74 -5.52 7.07
CA GLU A 13 15.41 -6.47 6.18
C GLU A 13 15.11 -6.20 4.69
N ASN A 14 13.96 -5.61 4.38
CA ASN A 14 13.46 -5.44 3.02
C ASN A 14 13.16 -3.97 2.69
N GLN A 15 14.11 -3.33 1.99
CA GLN A 15 13.96 -1.96 1.50
C GLN A 15 12.77 -1.79 0.55
N GLU A 16 12.39 -2.82 -0.20
CA GLU A 16 11.20 -2.75 -1.07
C GLU A 16 9.92 -2.61 -0.24
N PHE A 17 9.83 -3.28 0.91
CA PHE A 17 8.67 -3.16 1.78
C PHE A 17 8.50 -1.72 2.29
N LYS A 18 9.62 -1.07 2.64
CA LYS A 18 9.61 0.35 3.04
C LYS A 18 9.12 1.25 1.90
N ALA A 19 9.62 1.05 0.69
CA ALA A 19 9.18 1.78 -0.50
C ALA A 19 7.68 1.55 -0.80
N VAL A 20 7.18 0.32 -0.65
CA VAL A 20 5.77 -0.01 -0.86
C VAL A 20 4.88 0.66 0.21
N VAL A 21 5.31 0.72 1.46
CA VAL A 21 4.59 1.43 2.53
C VAL A 21 4.54 2.93 2.27
N GLU A 22 5.66 3.54 1.89
CA GLU A 22 5.71 4.97 1.53
C GLU A 22 4.81 5.27 0.32
N LEU A 23 4.87 4.45 -0.73
CA LEU A 23 3.98 4.57 -1.89
C LEU A 23 2.53 4.41 -1.50
N HIS A 24 2.19 3.40 -0.69
CA HIS A 24 0.82 3.20 -0.20
C HIS A 24 0.31 4.43 0.54
N GLN A 25 1.12 5.02 1.42
CA GLN A 25 0.77 6.21 2.18
C GLN A 25 0.58 7.44 1.29
N LYS A 26 1.44 7.60 0.28
CA LYS A 26 1.33 8.65 -0.74
C LYS A 26 0.04 8.52 -1.57
N TYR A 27 -0.27 7.30 -2.01
CA TYR A 27 -1.48 7.02 -2.75
C TYR A 27 -2.74 7.13 -1.88
N ASP A 28 -2.65 6.85 -0.58
CA ASP A 28 -3.74 7.12 0.38
C ASP A 28 -4.04 8.62 0.43
N ASP A 29 -3.01 9.45 0.60
CA ASP A 29 -3.15 10.92 0.69
C ASP A 29 -3.67 11.52 -0.62
N GLU A 30 -3.15 11.10 -1.79
CA GLU A 30 -3.67 11.54 -3.08
C GLU A 30 -5.14 11.12 -3.29
N LEU A 31 -5.47 9.90 -2.89
CA LEU A 31 -6.81 9.36 -3.05
C LEU A 31 -7.80 10.03 -2.09
N GLU A 32 -7.41 10.30 -0.85
CA GLU A 32 -8.21 11.03 0.12
C GLU A 32 -8.45 12.47 -0.33
N LYS A 33 -7.42 13.15 -0.85
CA LYS A 33 -7.55 14.49 -1.45
C LYS A 33 -8.55 14.50 -2.60
N LEU A 34 -8.47 13.51 -3.50
CA LEU A 34 -9.41 13.39 -4.60
C LEU A 34 -10.82 13.02 -4.09
N GLU A 35 -10.96 12.06 -3.18
CA GLU A 35 -12.27 11.68 -2.61
C GLU A 35 -12.91 12.78 -1.77
N SER A 36 -12.13 13.70 -1.20
CA SER A 36 -12.61 14.88 -0.48
C SER A 36 -13.21 15.94 -1.42
N ILE A 37 -12.88 15.91 -2.71
CA ILE A 37 -13.48 16.82 -3.70
C ILE A 37 -14.93 16.40 -3.94
N THR A 38 -15.88 17.24 -3.52
CA THR A 38 -17.33 16.96 -3.64
C THR A 38 -17.80 16.89 -5.11
N TYR A 39 -17.14 17.63 -6.01
CA TYR A 39 -17.46 17.67 -7.44
C TYR A 39 -16.30 17.09 -8.27
N LEU A 40 -16.14 15.77 -8.16
CA LEU A 40 -15.17 15.04 -8.98
C LEU A 40 -15.61 15.00 -10.45
N SER A 41 -14.76 15.52 -11.33
CA SER A 41 -14.91 15.38 -12.76
C SER A 41 -14.75 13.91 -13.19
N GLU A 42 -15.25 13.52 -14.36
CA GLU A 42 -15.13 12.13 -14.85
C GLU A 42 -13.68 11.64 -14.86
N SER A 43 -12.76 12.52 -15.28
CA SER A 43 -11.32 12.27 -15.24
C SER A 43 -10.79 11.95 -13.83
N GLU A 44 -11.29 12.65 -12.81
CA GLU A 44 -10.86 12.43 -11.43
C GLU A 44 -11.49 11.17 -10.83
N LYS A 45 -12.76 10.85 -11.15
CA LYS A 45 -13.37 9.57 -10.78
C LYS A 45 -12.61 8.39 -11.37
N LEU A 46 -12.15 8.52 -12.62
CA LEU A 46 -11.30 7.54 -13.28
C LEU A 46 -9.96 7.40 -12.54
N LYS A 47 -9.35 8.53 -12.18
CA LYS A 47 -8.10 8.58 -11.42
C LYS A 47 -8.23 7.94 -10.03
N ILE A 48 -9.33 8.18 -9.30
CA ILE A 48 -9.62 7.50 -8.03
C ILE A 48 -9.75 5.99 -8.22
N ARG A 49 -10.45 5.54 -9.27
CA ARG A 49 -10.58 4.09 -9.56
C ARG A 49 -9.22 3.46 -9.88
N GLU A 50 -8.38 4.13 -10.65
CA GLU A 50 -7.02 3.69 -10.92
C GLU A 50 -6.15 3.68 -9.67
N LEU A 51 -6.23 4.73 -8.84
CA LEU A 51 -5.53 4.81 -7.57
C LEU A 51 -5.97 3.70 -6.61
N LYS A 52 -7.28 3.40 -6.51
CA LYS A 52 -7.80 2.26 -5.73
C LYS A 52 -7.22 0.93 -6.22
N LYS A 53 -7.13 0.73 -7.55
CA LYS A 53 -6.48 -0.46 -8.13
C LYS A 53 -5.00 -0.53 -7.79
N LYS A 54 -4.25 0.56 -7.94
CA LYS A 54 -2.82 0.62 -7.59
C LYS A 54 -2.60 0.37 -6.10
N LYS A 55 -3.44 0.97 -5.25
CA LYS A 55 -3.42 0.76 -3.79
C LYS A 55 -3.70 -0.70 -3.43
N LEU A 56 -4.66 -1.34 -4.09
CA LEU A 56 -4.93 -2.76 -3.93
C LEU A 56 -3.71 -3.59 -4.33
N ALA A 57 -3.08 -3.30 -5.47
CA ALA A 57 -1.87 -3.99 -5.91
C ALA A 57 -0.70 -3.82 -4.93
N LEU A 58 -0.52 -2.64 -4.34
CA LEU A 58 0.49 -2.40 -3.31
C LEU A 58 0.21 -3.18 -2.02
N LYS A 59 -1.06 -3.24 -1.62
CA LYS A 59 -1.48 -4.06 -0.47
C LYS A 59 -1.23 -5.55 -0.73
N ASP A 60 -1.52 -6.01 -1.94
CA ASP A 60 -1.23 -7.38 -2.38
C ASP A 60 0.28 -7.66 -2.33
N LYS A 61 1.09 -6.72 -2.82
CA LYS A 61 2.56 -6.79 -2.79
C LYS A 61 3.10 -6.85 -1.35
N MET A 62 2.54 -6.05 -0.43
CA MET A 62 2.86 -6.15 1.00
C MET A 62 2.49 -7.52 1.57
N TYR A 63 1.34 -8.06 1.19
CA TYR A 63 0.88 -9.36 1.69
C TYR A 63 1.78 -10.51 1.20
N VAL A 64 2.20 -10.46 -0.08
CA VAL A 64 3.17 -11.42 -0.64
C VAL A 64 4.49 -11.34 0.11
N MET A 65 5.06 -10.15 0.29
CA MET A 65 6.31 -9.97 1.06
C MET A 65 6.17 -10.47 2.51
N MET A 66 5.03 -10.21 3.15
CA MET A 66 4.74 -10.66 4.51
C MET A 66 4.60 -12.18 4.60
N THR A 67 4.00 -12.80 3.58
CA THR A 67 3.87 -14.26 3.47
C THR A 67 5.22 -14.94 3.20
N GLU A 68 6.01 -14.40 2.27
CA GLU A 68 7.37 -14.85 1.96
C GLU A 68 8.26 -14.81 3.21
N TYR A 69 8.24 -13.69 3.93
CA TYR A 69 9.00 -13.53 5.17
C TYR A 69 8.56 -14.51 6.26
N ARG A 70 7.25 -14.69 6.42
CA ARG A 70 6.69 -15.68 7.35
C ARG A 70 7.10 -17.12 6.99
N LYS A 71 7.23 -17.43 5.69
CA LYS A 71 7.71 -18.73 5.23
C LYS A 71 9.22 -18.90 5.43
N SER A 72 10.00 -17.86 5.17
CA SER A 72 11.46 -17.89 5.29
C SER A 72 11.94 -17.87 6.75
N SER A 73 11.17 -17.28 7.67
CA SER A 73 11.46 -17.21 9.11
C SER A 73 11.01 -18.45 9.90
N LYS A 74 10.61 -19.54 9.22
CA LYS A 74 10.13 -20.78 9.84
C LYS A 74 11.09 -21.93 9.58
#